data_AF-A0A9D8MQU2-F1
#
_entry.id   AF-A0A9D8MQU2-F1
#
_cell.length_a   1.000
_cell.length_b   1.000
_cell.length_c   1.000
_cell.angle_alpha   90.00
_cell.angle_beta   90.00
_cell.angle_gamma   90.00
#
_symmetry.space_group_name_H-M   'P 1'
#
loop_
_entity.id
_entity.type
_entity.pdbx_description
1 polymer ?
#
loop_
_entity_poly.entity_id
_entity_poly.type
_entity_poly.pdbx_seq_one_letter_code
_entity_poly.pdbx_strand_id
1 'polypeptide(L)' 'MNPLRIALLGSTGSIGTSTLRAVRALAGRVRVELLAAQGT' A
#
# COMPACT_ATOMS: atom_id res chain seq x y z
N MET A 1 -17.25 -8.46 4.42
CA MET A 1 -17.06 -7.38 3.41
C MET A 1 -15.82 -7.71 2.61
N ASN A 2 -15.83 -7.43 1.30
CA ASN A 2 -14.64 -7.63 0.47
C ASN A 2 -13.69 -6.41 0.65
N PRO A 3 -12.37 -6.60 0.81
CA PRO A 3 -11.42 -5.50 0.97
C PRO A 3 -11.28 -4.66 -0.31
N LEU A 4 -11.05 -3.36 -0.17
CA LEU A 4 -10.62 -2.52 -1.29
C LEU A 4 -9.21 -2.92 -1.71
N ARG A 5 -9.03 -3.22 -3.00
CA ARG A 5 -7.76 -3.69 -3.56
C ARG A 5 -7.04 -2.54 -4.24
N ILE A 6 -5.78 -2.31 -3.89
CA ILE A 6 -4.98 -1.22 -4.46
C ILE A 6 -3.64 -1.73 -5.02
N ALA A 7 -3.12 -1.01 -6.01
CA ALA A 7 -1.72 -1.07 -6.43
C ALA A 7 -0.99 0.17 -5.87
N LEU A 8 0.22 -0.02 -5.35
CA LEU A 8 1.03 1.06 -4.78
C LEU A 8 2.34 1.19 -5.55
N LEU A 9 2.43 2.26 -6.36
CA LEU A 9 3.61 2.63 -7.13
C LEU A 9 4.44 3.65 -6.35
N GLY A 10 5.75 3.45 -6.28
CA GLY A 10 6.63 4.25 -5.42
C GLY A 10 6.54 3.83 -3.95
N SER A 11 6.40 2.53 -3.68
CA SER A 11 6.13 1.99 -2.33
C SER A 11 7.22 2.29 -1.29
N THR A 12 8.44 2.64 -1.73
CA THR A 12 9.58 2.98 -0.88
C THR A 12 9.72 4.48 -0.60
N GLY A 13 8.96 5.33 -1.31
CA GLY A 13 8.96 6.78 -1.07
C GLY A 13 8.23 7.17 0.22
N SER A 14 8.27 8.47 0.55
CA SER A 14 7.57 9.02 1.74
C SER A 14 6.06 8.75 1.70
N ILE A 15 5.43 8.88 0.53
CA ILE A 15 4.02 8.57 0.33
C ILE A 15 3.78 7.06 0.45
N GLY A 16 4.53 6.24 -0.29
CA GLY A 16 4.37 4.79 -0.28
C GLY A 16 4.48 4.18 1.11
N THR A 17 5.49 4.57 1.87
CA THR A 17 5.70 4.10 3.25
C THR A 17 4.57 4.54 4.19
N SER A 18 4.09 5.78 4.05
CA SER A 18 2.95 6.29 4.83
C SER A 18 1.64 5.59 4.47
N THR A 19 1.41 5.32 3.18
CA THR A 19 0.27 4.54 2.69
C THR A 19 0.28 3.13 3.28
N LEU A 20 1.43 2.46 3.32
CA LEU A 20 1.56 1.13 3.93
C LEU A 20 1.24 1.13 5.43
N ARG A 21 1.64 2.17 6.16
CA ARG A 21 1.26 2.34 7.58
C ARG A 21 -0.25 2.51 7.75
N ALA A 22 -0.88 3.33 6.90
CA ALA A 22 -2.33 3.51 6.92
C ALA A 22 -3.07 2.22 6.60
N VAL A 23 -2.65 1.48 5.55
CA VAL A 23 -3.24 0.18 5.20
C VAL A 23 -3.15 -0.82 6.35
N ARG A 24 -2.00 -0.88 7.03
CA ARG A 24 -1.82 -1.74 8.23
C ARG A 24 -2.80 -1.39 9.35
N ALA A 25 -3.12 -0.11 9.54
CA ALA A 25 -4.06 0.35 10.56
C ALA A 25 -5.55 0.09 10.20
N LEU A 26 -5.87 -0.16 8.93
CA LEU A 26 -7.24 -0.33 8.44
C LEU A 26 -7.80 -1.76 8.59
N ALA A 27 -7.12 -2.65 9.32
CA ALA A 27 -7.62 -3.98 9.73
C ALA A 27 -8.25 -4.81 8.60
N GLY A 28 -7.57 -4.87 7.44
CA GLY A 28 -8.03 -5.67 6.31
C GLY A 28 -9.19 -5.07 5.53
N ARG A 29 -9.58 -3.81 5.77
CA ARG A 29 -10.51 -3.07 4.90
C ARG A 29 -9.89 -2.70 3.55
N VAL A 30 -8.56 -2.61 3.51
CA VAL A 30 -7.76 -2.33 2.32
C VAL A 30 -6.67 -3.40 2.20
N ARG A 31 -6.43 -3.89 0.99
CA ARG A 31 -5.40 -4.87 0.65
C ARG A 31 -4.54 -4.34 -0.49
N VAL A 32 -3.22 -4.37 -0.30
CA VAL A 32 -2.27 -4.12 -1.39
C VAL A 32 -2.09 -5.41 -2.18
N GLU A 33 -2.38 -5.38 -3.48
CA GLU A 33 -2.18 -6.52 -4.39
C GLU A 33 -0.87 -6.42 -5.16
N LEU A 34 -0.38 -5.19 -5.40
CA LEU A 34 0.86 -4.94 -6.13
C LEU A 34 1.65 -3.83 -5.48
N LEU A 35 2.97 -4.03 -5.41
CA LEU A 35 3.95 -3.05 -4.99
C LEU A 35 4.94 -2.85 -6.13
N ALA A 36 5.23 -1.59 -6.43
CA ALA A 36 6.36 -1.23 -7.28
C ALA A 36 7.21 -0.17 -6.57
N ALA A 37 8.52 -0.37 -6.63
CA ALA A 37 9.52 0.58 -6.18
C ALA A 37 10.52 0.78 -7.31
N GLN A 38 11.10 1.98 -7.40
CA GLN A 38 12.22 2.19 -8.29
C GLN A 38 13.49 1.67 -7.60
N GLY A 39 14.23 0.79 -8.26
CA GLY A 39 15.63 0.52 -7.93
C GLY A 39 16.50 1.60 -8.55
N THR A 40 17.37 2.22 -7.76
CA THR A 40 18.48 3.04 -8.24
C THR A 40 19.72 2.20 -8.38
#